data_AF-A0A368H212-F1
#
_entry.id   AF-A0A368H212-F1
#
_cell.length_a   1.000
_cell.length_b   1.000
_cell.length_c   1.000
_cell.angle_alpha   90.00
_cell.angle_beta   90.00
_cell.angle_gamma   90.00
#
_symmetry.space_group_name_H-M   'P 1'
#
loop_
_entity.id
_entity.type
_entity.pdbx_description
1 polymer ?
#
loop_
_entity_poly.entity_id
_entity_poly.type
_entity_poly.pdbx_seq_one_letter_code
_entity_poly.pdbx_strand_id
1 'polypeptide(L)'
;ESKAAGRAPIAVWAEKVRTHLWISIEVGAGNGDMVRHVFNTYPMHVKGVQQWSPTPETGPYTRCSHLPVGGPRPEMLSEGSKAFTRFRDVVLSRRLQEDLVKAGSYGGTSVCEAKNAAGRFYYVQQGDPLVS
;
A
#
# COMPACT_ATOMS: atom_id res chain seq x y z
N GLU A 1 2.19 -13.08 24.12
CA GLU A 1 2.62 -12.90 22.71
C GLU A 1 3.08 -11.47 22.48
N SER A 2 4.25 -11.28 21.86
CA SER A 2 4.95 -10.00 21.80
C SER A 2 4.57 -9.18 20.57
N LYS A 3 4.46 -7.85 20.73
CA LYS A 3 4.29 -6.81 19.67
C LYS A 3 5.21 -6.98 18.43
N ALA A 4 6.27 -7.77 18.56
CA ALA A 4 7.27 -8.06 17.54
C ALA A 4 6.81 -9.07 16.46
N ALA A 5 5.90 -10.00 16.78
CA ALA A 5 5.56 -11.11 15.87
C ALA A 5 4.90 -10.66 14.55
N GLY A 6 4.22 -9.51 14.55
CA GLY A 6 3.63 -8.92 13.35
C GLY A 6 4.52 -7.92 12.60
N ARG A 7 5.77 -7.68 13.04
CA ARG A 7 6.68 -6.67 12.45
C ARG A 7 7.56 -7.26 11.34
N ALA A 8 8.11 -8.45 11.57
CA ALA A 8 9.05 -9.10 10.66
C ALA A 8 8.46 -9.40 9.26
N PRO A 9 7.22 -9.90 9.12
CA PRO A 9 6.67 -10.21 7.79
C PRO A 9 6.43 -8.95 6.95
N ILE A 10 6.07 -7.84 7.60
CA ILE A 10 5.68 -6.59 6.95
C ILE A 10 6.91 -5.81 6.43
N ALA A 11 8.04 -5.88 7.13
CA ALA A 11 9.28 -5.19 6.74
C ALA A 11 9.84 -5.66 5.38
N VAL A 12 9.69 -6.94 5.04
CA VAL A 12 10.14 -7.50 3.75
C VAL A 12 9.33 -6.93 2.57
N TRP A 13 8.12 -6.43 2.84
CA TRP A 13 7.29 -5.77 1.83
C TRP A 13 7.61 -4.30 1.63
N ALA A 14 8.45 -3.70 2.48
CA ALA A 14 8.65 -2.26 2.52
C ALA A 14 9.15 -1.66 1.19
N GLU A 15 10.19 -2.26 0.59
CA GLU A 15 10.69 -1.81 -0.72
C GLU A 15 9.63 -1.96 -1.83
N LYS A 16 8.90 -3.08 -1.82
CA LYS A 16 7.81 -3.31 -2.78
C LYS A 16 6.68 -2.31 -2.62
N VAL A 17 6.43 -1.82 -1.40
CA VAL A 17 5.42 -0.78 -1.14
C VAL A 17 5.85 0.54 -1.76
N ARG A 18 7.13 0.94 -1.62
CA ARG A 18 7.64 2.15 -2.29
C ARG A 18 7.46 2.05 -3.80
N THR A 19 7.82 0.92 -4.38
CA THR A 19 7.64 0.70 -5.82
C THR A 19 6.17 0.80 -6.21
N HIS A 20 5.27 0.14 -5.47
CA HIS A 20 3.83 0.18 -5.74
C HIS A 20 3.23 1.59 -5.57
N LEU A 21 3.72 2.36 -4.59
CA LEU A 21 3.34 3.76 -4.39
C LEU A 21 3.71 4.62 -5.60
N TRP A 22 4.96 4.53 -6.08
CA TRP A 22 5.40 5.28 -7.24
C TRP A 22 4.61 4.92 -8.50
N ILE A 23 4.39 3.62 -8.74
CA ILE A 23 3.53 3.16 -9.84
C ILE A 23 2.11 3.72 -9.70
N SER A 24 1.56 3.74 -8.49
CA SER A 24 0.21 4.27 -8.24
C SER A 24 0.12 5.77 -8.59
N ILE A 25 1.15 6.54 -8.23
CA ILE A 25 1.24 7.98 -8.54
C ILE A 25 1.39 8.20 -10.04
N GLU A 26 2.24 7.42 -10.71
CA GLU A 26 2.43 7.49 -12.17
C GLU A 26 1.14 7.13 -12.94
N VAL A 27 0.46 6.05 -12.53
CA VAL A 27 -0.78 5.59 -13.16
C VAL A 27 -1.93 6.56 -12.89
N GLY A 28 -2.00 7.13 -11.69
CA GLY A 28 -3.03 8.11 -11.31
C GLY A 28 -2.65 9.55 -11.60
N ALA A 29 -1.80 9.81 -12.59
CA ALA A 29 -1.29 11.13 -12.89
C ALA A 29 -2.40 12.18 -13.08
N GLY A 30 -2.49 13.14 -12.16
CA GLY A 30 -3.50 14.19 -12.16
C GLY A 30 -4.85 13.78 -11.57
N ASN A 31 -5.00 12.55 -11.07
CA ASN A 31 -6.22 12.03 -10.45
C ASN A 31 -5.91 11.30 -9.14
N GLY A 32 -6.03 12.03 -8.02
CA GLY A 32 -5.76 11.51 -6.69
C GLY A 32 -6.62 10.33 -6.25
N ASP A 33 -7.88 10.25 -6.71
CA ASP A 33 -8.74 9.09 -6.43
C ASP A 33 -8.21 7.83 -7.15
N MET A 34 -7.68 7.99 -8.35
CA MET A 34 -7.06 6.90 -9.10
C MET A 34 -5.77 6.41 -8.43
N VAL A 35 -4.92 7.31 -7.94
CA VAL A 35 -3.73 6.93 -7.14
C VAL A 35 -4.14 6.06 -5.95
N ARG A 36 -5.18 6.49 -5.22
CA ARG A 36 -5.72 5.75 -4.08
C ARG A 36 -6.19 4.36 -4.47
N HIS A 37 -7.00 4.25 -5.52
CA HIS A 37 -7.55 2.96 -5.98
C HIS A 37 -6.47 1.99 -6.47
N VAL A 38 -5.47 2.48 -7.20
CA VAL A 38 -4.33 1.65 -7.65
C VAL A 38 -3.49 1.20 -6.46
N PHE A 39 -3.23 2.09 -5.50
CA PHE A 39 -2.50 1.72 -4.29
C PHE A 39 -3.26 0.69 -3.45
N ASN A 40 -4.59 0.82 -3.35
CA ASN A 40 -5.46 -0.09 -2.61
C ASN A 40 -5.59 -1.49 -3.22
N THR A 41 -5.03 -1.75 -4.40
CA THR A 41 -4.87 -3.12 -4.92
C THR A 41 -3.80 -3.91 -4.15
N TYR A 42 -2.88 -3.24 -3.45
CA TYR A 42 -1.71 -3.84 -2.81
C TYR A 42 -2.00 -4.95 -1.77
N PRO A 43 -3.09 -4.89 -0.97
CA PRO A 43 -3.55 -6.02 -0.16
C PRO A 43 -3.82 -7.30 -0.97
N MET A 44 -4.24 -7.20 -2.23
CA MET A 44 -4.41 -8.37 -3.11
C MET A 44 -3.05 -8.93 -3.54
N HIS A 45 -2.07 -8.05 -3.83
CA HIS A 45 -0.70 -8.46 -4.17
C HIS A 45 -0.01 -9.24 -3.04
N VAL A 46 -0.15 -8.81 -1.78
CA VAL A 46 0.47 -9.52 -0.65
C VAL A 46 -0.21 -10.85 -0.33
N LYS A 47 -1.50 -11.00 -0.66
CA LYS A 47 -2.25 -12.26 -0.55
C LYS A 47 -2.13 -13.19 -1.76
N GLY A 48 -1.38 -12.80 -2.79
CA GLY A 48 -1.24 -13.62 -4.00
C GLY A 48 -2.43 -13.61 -4.95
N VAL A 49 -3.45 -12.79 -4.70
CA VAL A 49 -4.67 -12.73 -5.50
C VAL A 49 -4.43 -11.83 -6.71
N GLN A 50 -4.59 -12.37 -7.92
CA GLN A 50 -4.38 -11.63 -9.17
C GLN A 50 -5.67 -11.10 -9.80
N GLN A 51 -6.82 -11.65 -9.42
CA GLN A 51 -8.15 -11.22 -9.84
C GLN A 51 -9.09 -11.25 -8.65
N TRP A 52 -9.96 -10.24 -8.52
CA TRP A 52 -10.90 -10.11 -7.41
C TRP A 52 -12.20 -9.43 -7.88
N SER A 53 -13.25 -9.55 -7.07
CA SER A 53 -14.52 -8.83 -7.29
C SER A 53 -14.34 -7.33 -6.98
N PRO A 54 -15.02 -6.41 -7.68
CA PRO A 54 -14.93 -4.97 -7.40
C PRO A 54 -15.19 -4.66 -5.93
N THR A 55 -14.37 -3.77 -5.35
CA THR A 55 -14.59 -3.27 -3.99
C THR A 55 -14.55 -1.74 -3.97
N PRO A 56 -15.18 -1.08 -2.98
CA PRO A 56 -15.09 0.38 -2.84
C PRO A 56 -13.65 0.89 -2.76
N GLU A 57 -12.74 0.12 -2.15
CA GLU A 57 -11.34 0.52 -1.96
C GLU A 57 -10.54 0.47 -3.26
N THR A 58 -10.74 -0.55 -4.11
CA THR A 58 -10.01 -0.69 -5.38
C THR A 58 -10.74 -0.04 -6.56
N GLY A 59 -11.97 0.45 -6.37
CA GLY A 59 -12.75 1.09 -7.42
C GLY A 59 -12.90 0.19 -8.66
N PRO A 60 -12.58 0.67 -9.88
CA PRO A 60 -12.71 -0.13 -11.10
C PRO A 60 -11.62 -1.21 -11.25
N TYR A 61 -10.59 -1.22 -10.40
CA TYR A 61 -9.48 -2.17 -10.51
C TYR A 61 -9.86 -3.51 -9.88
N THR A 62 -9.85 -4.56 -10.71
CA THR A 62 -10.21 -5.94 -10.34
C THR A 62 -9.10 -6.96 -10.64
N ARG A 63 -7.94 -6.48 -11.14
CA ARG A 63 -6.78 -7.31 -11.44
C ARG A 63 -5.48 -6.53 -11.32
N CYS A 64 -4.38 -7.24 -11.10
CA CYS A 64 -3.04 -6.67 -11.20
C CYS A 64 -2.77 -6.20 -12.65
N SER A 65 -2.26 -4.99 -12.83
CA SER A 65 -1.98 -4.39 -14.15
C SER A 65 -0.57 -4.68 -14.69
N HIS A 66 0.21 -5.51 -13.99
CA HIS A 66 1.59 -5.86 -14.37
C HIS A 66 1.72 -7.33 -14.77
N LEU A 67 2.68 -7.63 -15.64
CA LEU A 67 3.10 -9.01 -15.93
C LEU A 67 3.67 -9.69 -14.67
N PRO A 68 3.74 -11.03 -14.60
CA PRO A 68 4.38 -11.72 -13.49
C PRO A 68 5.76 -11.15 -13.20
N VAL A 69 5.96 -10.62 -11.99
CA VAL A 69 7.25 -10.05 -11.58
C VAL A 69 8.18 -11.23 -11.28
N GLY A 70 9.21 -11.42 -12.11
CA GLY A 70 10.23 -12.43 -11.88
C GLY A 70 11.05 -12.13 -10.62
N GLY A 71 11.44 -13.18 -9.89
CA GLY A 71 12.28 -13.10 -8.69
C GLY A 71 11.63 -13.70 -7.44
N PRO A 72 12.40 -13.85 -6.34
CA PRO A 72 11.87 -14.36 -5.08
C PRO A 72 10.75 -13.45 -4.56
N ARG A 73 9.55 -14.02 -4.45
CA ARG A 73 8.42 -13.34 -3.83
C ARG A 73 8.62 -13.41 -2.31
N PRO A 74 8.44 -12.30 -1.57
CA PRO A 74 8.32 -12.37 -0.13
C PRO A 74 7.19 -13.34 0.23
N GLU A 75 7.30 -13.94 1.40
CA GLU A 75 6.24 -14.81 1.91
C GLU A 75 4.90 -14.07 1.89
N MET A 76 3.91 -14.70 1.26
CA MET A 76 2.57 -14.12 1.13
C MET A 76 1.93 -14.00 2.51
N LEU A 77 1.23 -12.89 2.73
CA LEU A 77 0.47 -12.71 3.97
C LEU A 77 -0.85 -13.47 3.83
N SER A 78 -1.09 -14.45 4.67
CA SER A 78 -2.35 -15.19 4.69
C SER A 78 -3.52 -14.26 5.05
N GLU A 79 -4.62 -14.36 4.31
CA GLU A 79 -5.86 -13.66 4.64
C GLU A 79 -6.32 -14.03 6.06
N GLY A 80 -6.83 -13.04 6.82
CA GLY A 80 -7.22 -13.23 8.21
C GLY A 80 -6.06 -13.32 9.22
N SER A 81 -4.80 -13.38 8.77
CA SER A 81 -3.67 -13.32 9.70
C SER A 81 -3.57 -11.95 10.39
N LYS A 82 -3.00 -11.92 11.61
CA LYS A 82 -2.70 -10.66 12.33
C LYS A 82 -1.83 -9.72 11.47
N ALA A 83 -0.88 -10.28 10.71
CA ALA A 83 0.02 -9.52 9.84
C ALA A 83 -0.73 -8.91 8.64
N PHE A 84 -1.59 -9.69 7.97
CA PHE A 84 -2.41 -9.18 6.87
C PHE A 84 -3.39 -8.11 7.33
N THR A 85 -4.08 -8.34 8.46
CA THR A 85 -5.04 -7.38 9.02
C THR A 85 -4.36 -6.06 9.32
N ARG A 86 -3.24 -6.10 10.05
CA ARG A 86 -2.45 -4.90 10.36
C ARG A 86 -1.97 -4.20 9.09
N PHE A 87 -1.49 -4.94 8.10
CA PHE A 87 -1.07 -4.39 6.82
C PHE A 87 -2.21 -3.68 6.09
N ARG A 88 -3.38 -4.31 6.00
CA ARG A 88 -4.59 -3.72 5.40
C ARG A 88 -4.98 -2.43 6.13
N ASP A 89 -4.95 -2.43 7.46
CA ASP A 89 -5.28 -1.25 8.26
C ASP A 89 -4.31 -0.09 7.99
N VAL A 90 -3.01 -0.35 7.80
CA VAL A 90 -2.05 0.70 7.41
C VAL A 90 -2.39 1.25 6.03
N VAL A 91 -2.56 0.35 5.05
CA VAL A 91 -2.85 0.72 3.65
C VAL A 91 -4.11 1.58 3.59
N LEU A 92 -5.16 1.18 4.29
CA LEU A 92 -6.47 1.86 4.30
C LEU A 92 -6.58 2.96 5.36
N SER A 93 -5.51 3.30 6.07
CA SER A 93 -5.56 4.33 7.11
C SER A 93 -5.92 5.69 6.51
N ARG A 94 -6.83 6.41 7.18
CA ARG A 94 -7.32 7.72 6.71
C ARG A 94 -6.18 8.67 6.31
N ARG A 95 -5.15 8.81 7.15
CA ARG A 95 -4.01 9.71 6.90
C ARG A 95 -3.26 9.32 5.63
N LEU A 96 -2.99 8.03 5.41
CA LEU A 96 -2.30 7.58 4.20
C LEU A 96 -3.16 7.81 2.95
N GLN A 97 -4.47 7.55 3.04
CA GLN A 97 -5.40 7.76 1.93
C GLN A 97 -5.51 9.24 1.55
N GLU A 98 -5.47 10.16 2.52
CA GLU A 98 -5.41 11.62 2.27
C GLU A 98 -4.09 12.02 1.59
N ASP A 99 -2.95 11.49 2.03
CA ASP A 99 -1.63 11.78 1.45
C ASP A 99 -1.53 11.25 0.00
N LEU A 100 -2.09 10.07 -0.29
CA LEU A 100 -2.13 9.49 -1.65
C LEU A 100 -2.88 10.38 -2.65
N VAL A 101 -4.01 10.96 -2.23
CA VAL A 101 -4.81 11.85 -3.08
C VAL A 101 -4.02 13.10 -3.46
N LYS A 102 -3.32 13.68 -2.48
CA LYS A 102 -2.46 14.84 -2.71
C LYS A 102 -1.27 14.49 -3.59
N ALA A 103 -0.68 13.29 -3.41
CA ALA A 103 0.42 12.81 -4.23
C ALA A 103 0.05 12.66 -5.72
N GLY A 104 -1.22 12.40 -6.04
CA GLY A 104 -1.71 12.35 -7.43
C GLY A 104 -1.84 13.71 -8.12
N SER A 105 -1.74 14.83 -7.39
CA SER A 105 -1.86 16.18 -7.93
C SER A 105 -0.47 16.66 -8.38
N TYR A 106 -0.13 16.58 -9.66
CA TYR A 106 1.20 16.93 -10.19
C TYR A 106 1.69 18.33 -9.72
N GLY A 107 2.86 18.39 -9.08
CA GLY A 107 3.55 19.62 -8.64
C GLY A 107 4.65 19.33 -7.61
N GLY A 108 5.55 20.27 -7.31
CA GLY A 108 6.65 20.04 -6.34
C GLY A 108 6.20 19.58 -4.94
N THR A 109 4.97 19.94 -4.55
CA THR A 109 4.29 19.46 -3.34
C THR A 109 4.01 17.95 -3.37
N SER A 110 3.76 17.36 -4.55
CA SER A 110 3.41 15.94 -4.68
C SER A 110 4.57 14.99 -4.35
N VAL A 111 5.81 15.41 -4.60
CA VAL A 111 7.02 14.64 -4.22
C VAL A 111 7.19 14.62 -2.70
N CYS A 112 6.93 15.73 -2.01
CA CYS A 112 6.92 15.78 -0.56
C CYS A 112 5.80 14.90 0.02
N GLU A 113 4.60 14.95 -0.56
CA GLU A 113 3.48 14.11 -0.11
C GLU A 113 3.69 12.62 -0.40
N ALA A 114 4.33 12.27 -1.52
CA ALA A 114 4.75 10.90 -1.79
C ALA A 114 5.77 10.40 -0.74
N LYS A 115 6.73 11.26 -0.36
CA LYS A 115 7.68 10.96 0.73
C LYS A 115 6.98 10.85 2.09
N ASN A 116 5.97 11.67 2.37
CA ASN A 116 5.16 11.57 3.58
C ASN A 116 4.37 10.26 3.63
N ALA A 117 3.66 9.91 2.55
CA ALA A 117 2.92 8.66 2.41
C ALA A 117 3.83 7.44 2.63
N ALA A 118 5.00 7.44 1.98
CA ALA A 118 6.02 6.42 2.20
C ALA A 118 6.47 6.40 3.68
N GLY A 119 6.89 7.54 4.22
CA GLY A 119 7.41 7.67 5.58
C GLY A 119 6.43 7.18 6.66
N ARG A 120 5.14 7.52 6.53
CA ARG A 120 4.09 7.04 7.45
C ARG A 120 3.93 5.55 7.38
N PHE A 121 3.94 4.98 6.19
CA PHE A 121 3.88 3.54 6.03
C PHE A 121 5.06 2.87 6.76
N TYR A 122 6.30 3.33 6.52
CA TYR A 122 7.50 2.86 7.24
C TYR A 122 7.39 2.98 8.76
N TYR A 123 6.90 4.11 9.27
CA TYR A 123 6.73 4.33 10.71
C TYR A 123 5.74 3.33 11.33
N VAL A 124 4.60 3.11 10.67
CA VAL A 124 3.58 2.16 11.15
C VAL A 124 4.08 0.72 11.05
N GLN A 125 4.91 0.38 10.06
CA GLN A 125 5.57 -0.92 9.98
C GLN A 125 6.52 -1.17 11.17
N GLN A 126 7.32 -0.16 11.55
CA GLN A 126 8.25 -0.23 12.69
C GLN A 126 7.54 -0.26 14.06
N GLY A 127 6.25 0.08 14.08
CA GLY A 127 5.35 -0.21 15.20
C GLY A 127 5.35 0.83 16.29
N ASP A 128 5.65 2.07 15.93
CA ASP A 128 5.29 3.22 16.73
C ASP A 128 3.88 3.67 16.33
N PRO A 129 2.95 3.76 17.29
CA PRO A 129 1.62 4.28 16.99
C PRO A 129 1.76 5.72 16.52
N LEU A 130 1.11 6.04 15.39
CA LEU A 130 0.85 7.44 15.03
C LEU A 130 0.12 8.05 16.22
N VAL A 131 0.81 8.91 16.96
CA VAL A 131 0.21 9.72 18.00
C VAL A 131 -0.95 10.48 17.35
N SER A 132 -2.10 10.36 18.01
CA SER A 132 -3.41 10.89 17.62
C SER A 132 -3.32 12.35 17.24
#